data_AF-A0A349HH60-F1
#
_entry.id   AF-A0A349HH60-F1
#
_cell.length_a   1.000
_cell.length_b   1.000
_cell.length_c   1.000
_cell.angle_alpha   90.00
_cell.angle_beta   90.00
_cell.angle_gamma   90.00
#
_symmetry.space_group_name_H-M   'P 1'
#
loop_
_entity.id
_entity.type
_entity.pdbx_description
1 polymer ?
#
loop_
_entity_poly.entity_id
_entity_poly.type
_entity_poly.pdbx_seq_one_letter_code
_entity_poly.pdbx_strand_id
1 'polypeptide(L)' 'MQEIKAETLAALYPLETRRTIRNYAAFIQEHPDWLETGNSLLDYKRQKVNPIYSGSIRGDKGGPEVSG' A
#
# COMPACT_ATOMS: atom_id res chain seq x y z
N MET A 1 -18.98 1.33 2.76
CA MET A 1 -17.65 0.70 2.72
C MET A 1 -17.53 -0.24 3.90
N GLN A 2 -17.20 -1.52 3.69
CA GLN A 2 -16.98 -2.43 4.82
C GLN A 2 -15.65 -2.05 5.48
N GLU A 3 -15.67 -1.69 6.77
CA GLU A 3 -14.44 -1.53 7.54
C GLU A 3 -13.70 -2.87 7.58
N ILE A 4 -12.54 -2.93 6.94
CA ILE A 4 -11.68 -4.08 7.03
C ILE A 4 -10.91 -3.97 8.34
N LYS A 5 -11.44 -4.72 9.32
CA LYS A 5 -10.89 -4.80 10.67
C LYS A 5 -9.51 -5.46 10.63
N ALA A 6 -8.56 -4.89 11.37
CA ALA A 6 -7.20 -5.43 11.48
C ALA A 6 -7.20 -6.88 12.00
N GLU A 7 -8.21 -7.25 12.78
CA GLU A 7 -8.48 -8.60 13.26
C GLU A 7 -8.75 -9.59 12.12
N THR A 8 -9.50 -9.17 11.09
CA THR A 8 -9.76 -9.99 9.89
C THR A 8 -8.49 -10.22 9.10
N LEU A 9 -7.67 -9.17 8.93
CA LEU A 9 -6.36 -9.30 8.27
C LEU A 9 -5.38 -10.16 9.07
N ALA A 10 -5.41 -10.09 10.40
CA ALA A 10 -4.59 -10.94 11.27
C ALA A 10 -4.98 -12.43 11.15
N ALA A 11 -6.26 -12.74 10.91
CA ALA A 11 -6.71 -14.10 10.65
C ALA A 11 -6.27 -14.61 9.26
N LEU A 12 -6.23 -13.75 8.25
CA LEU A 12 -5.78 -14.09 6.89
C LEU A 12 -4.26 -14.22 6.77
N TYR A 13 -3.51 -13.49 7.60
CA TYR A 13 -2.06 -13.44 7.56
C TYR A 13 -1.45 -13.72 8.95
N PRO A 14 -1.64 -14.93 9.51
CA PRO A 14 -1.28 -15.24 10.89
C PRO A 14 0.24 -15.24 11.15
N LEU A 15 1.05 -15.36 10.10
CA LEU A 15 2.51 -15.35 10.19
C LEU A 15 3.11 -13.95 10.17
N GLU A 16 2.29 -12.92 9.90
CA GLU A 16 2.75 -11.54 9.82
C GLU A 16 2.70 -10.86 11.19
N THR A 17 3.57 -9.87 11.38
CA THR A 17 3.59 -9.14 12.64
C THR A 17 2.33 -8.28 12.79
N ARG A 18 1.85 -8.11 14.03
CA ARG A 18 0.72 -7.20 14.34
C ARG A 18 0.95 -5.77 13.78
N ARG A 19 2.20 -5.32 13.74
CA ARG A 19 2.59 -4.03 13.14
C ARG A 19 2.35 -4.02 11.63
N THR A 20 2.77 -5.06 10.91
CA THR A 20 2.52 -5.21 9.47
C THR A 20 1.02 -5.19 9.17
N ILE A 21 0.24 -5.94 9.94
CA ILE A 21 -1.22 -6.01 9.78
C ILE A 21 -1.87 -4.65 9.98
N ARG A 22 -1.51 -3.90 11.03
CA ARG A 22 -2.05 -2.54 11.26
C ARG A 22 -1.71 -1.59 10.13
N ASN A 23 -0.46 -1.61 9.67
CA ASN A 23 -0.01 -0.76 8.57
C ASN A 23 -0.74 -1.08 7.26
N TYR A 24 -1.02 -2.36 7.01
CA TYR A 24 -1.77 -2.79 5.84
C TYR A 24 -3.26 -2.46 5.96
N ALA A 25 -3.85 -2.61 7.15
CA ALA A 25 -5.23 -2.20 7.41
C ALA A 25 -5.43 -0.70 7.15
N ALA A 26 -4.53 0.16 7.66
CA ALA A 26 -4.55 1.59 7.42
C ALA A 26 -4.43 1.91 5.91
N PHE A 27 -3.52 1.21 5.22
CA PHE A 27 -3.36 1.36 3.78
C PHE A 27 -4.63 0.99 3.00
N ILE A 28 -5.32 -0.11 3.33
CA ILE A 28 -6.58 -0.47 2.66
C ILE A 28 -7.71 0.52 2.98
N GLN A 29 -7.72 1.11 4.17
CA GLN A 29 -8.67 2.18 4.51
C GLN A 29 -8.48 3.41 3.62
N GLU A 30 -7.23 3.75 3.26
CA GLU A 30 -6.89 4.82 2.34
C GLU A 30 -7.07 4.43 0.86
N HIS A 31 -6.89 3.13 0.55
CA HIS A 31 -6.92 2.54 -0.80
C HIS A 31 -7.87 1.34 -0.86
N PRO A 32 -9.19 1.58 -0.86
CA PRO A 32 -10.20 0.52 -0.80
C PRO A 32 -10.28 -0.33 -2.07
N ASP A 33 -9.91 0.26 -3.21
CA ASP A 33 -9.78 -0.37 -4.51
C ASP A 33 -8.64 -1.39 -4.57
N TRP A 34 -7.71 -1.34 -3.60
CA TRP A 34 -6.58 -2.27 -3.53
C TRP A 34 -7.03 -3.74 -3.51
N LEU A 35 -8.04 -4.05 -2.70
CA LEU A 35 -8.56 -5.42 -2.64
C LEU A 35 -9.47 -5.76 -3.81
N GLU A 36 -10.22 -4.78 -4.32
CA GLU A 36 -11.10 -4.96 -5.49
C GLU A 36 -10.30 -5.26 -6.76
N THR A 37 -9.09 -4.72 -6.86
CA THR A 37 -8.13 -4.98 -7.94
C THR A 37 -7.37 -6.30 -7.77
N GLY A 38 -7.67 -7.08 -6.72
CA GLY A 38 -7.07 -8.38 -6.45
C GLY A 38 -5.69 -8.32 -5.81
N ASN A 39 -5.22 -7.15 -5.37
CA ASN A 39 -3.92 -7.02 -4.73
C ASN A 39 -3.96 -7.47 -3.26
N SER A 40 -2.88 -8.10 -2.81
CA SER A 40 -2.77 -8.71 -1.48
C SER A 40 -1.75 -7.99 -0.56
N LEU A 41 -1.62 -8.47 0.68
CA LEU A 41 -0.56 -8.02 1.58
C LEU A 41 0.85 -8.29 1.02
N LEU A 42 1.02 -9.37 0.25
CA LEU A 42 2.30 -9.67 -0.37
C LEU A 42 2.67 -8.62 -1.43
N ASP A 43 1.70 -8.13 -2.19
CA ASP A 43 1.90 -7.08 -3.19
C ASP A 43 2.25 -5.75 -2.52
N TYR A 44 1.60 -5.44 -1.40
CA TYR A 44 1.93 -4.30 -0.57
C TYR A 44 3.37 -4.37 -0.03
N LYS A 45 3.79 -5.55 0.46
CA LYS A 45 5.17 -5.77 0.92
C LYS A 45 6.17 -5.69 -0.23
N ARG A 46 5.84 -6.23 -1.41
CA ARG A 46 6.68 -6.14 -2.60
C ARG A 46 6.86 -4.71 -3.06
N GLN A 47 5.80 -3.88 -3.06
CA GLN A 47 5.91 -2.45 -3.37
C GLN A 47 6.75 -1.69 -2.33
N LYS A 48 6.71 -2.09 -1.05
CA LYS A 48 7.59 -1.52 -0.02
C LYS A 48 9.06 -1.90 -0.18
N VAL A 49 9.35 -3.08 -0.69
CA VAL A 49 10.71 -3.63 -0.86
C VAL A 49 11.31 -3.23 -2.22
N ASN A 50 10.49 -3.04 -3.24
CA ASN A 50 10.91 -2.57 -4.56
C ASN A 50 10.55 -1.08 -4.73
N PRO A 51 11.52 -0.15 -4.62
CA PRO A 51 11.27 1.28 -4.63
C PRO A 51 10.95 1.85 -6.02
N ILE A 52 10.47 1.05 -6.97
CA ILE A 52 9.98 1.56 -8.26
C ILE A 52 8.80 2.54 -8.01
N TYR A 53 8.09 2.38 -6.89
CA TYR A 53 7.07 3.32 -6.40
C TYR A 53 7.47 4.14 -5.16
N SER A 54 8.71 4.06 -4.64
CA SER A 54 9.14 4.97 -3.55
C SER A 54 9.56 6.36 -4.05
N GLY A 55 9.39 6.64 -5.34
CA GLY A 55 9.80 7.87 -6.01
C GLY A 55 8.68 8.76 -6.57
N SER A 56 7.39 8.42 -6.44
CA SER A 56 6.32 9.16 -7.14
C SER A 56 5.26 9.82 -6.25
N ILE A 57 5.57 10.00 -4.95
CA ILE A 57 4.98 11.09 -4.15
C ILE A 57 6.10 12.06 -3.76
N ARG A 58 6.94 12.44 -4.72
CA ARG A 58 7.54 13.77 -4.70
C ARG A 58 6.57 14.65 -5.45
N GLY A 59 6.12 15.71 -4.76
CA GLY A 59 5.08 16.60 -5.23
C GLY A 59 5.21 16.94 -6.71
N ASP A 60 4.05 16.94 -7.34
CA ASP A 60 3.72 17.83 -8.43
C ASP A 60 4.25 19.25 -8.09
N LYS A 61 5.47 19.55 -8.53
CA LYS A 61 5.98 20.87 -8.93
C LYS A 61 7.46 20.78 -9.32
N GLY A 62 7.70 20.85 -10.62
CA GLY A 62 8.82 21.59 -11.17
C GLY A 62 9.85 20.80 -11.97
N GLY A 63 9.66 20.77 -13.30
CA GLY A 63 10.71 20.79 -14.34
C GLY A 63 11.64 19.58 -14.45
N PRO A 64 12.13 19.24 -15.66
CA PRO A 64 13.02 20.17 -16.35
C PRO A 64 12.74 20.37 -17.84
N GLU A 65 12.92 21.64 -18.23
CA GLU A 65 13.65 22.14 -19.40
C GLU A 65 13.47 21.41 -20.74
N VAL A 66 12.67 22.09 -21.58
CA VAL A 66 12.63 21.91 -23.02
C VAL A 66 13.99 22.21 -23.65
N SER A 67 14.42 21.29 -24.50
CA SER A 67 15.57 21.42 -25.39
C SER A 67 15.45 22.64 -26.32
N GLY A 68 16.57 23.34 -26.55
CA GLY A 68 16.74 24.39 -27.55
C GLY A 68 18.21 24.77 -27.69
#